data_AF-A0A350XLC8-F1
#
_entry.id   AF-A0A350XLC8-F1
#
_cell.length_a   1.000
_cell.length_b   1.000
_cell.length_c   1.000
_cell.angle_alpha   90.00
_cell.angle_beta   90.00
_cell.angle_gamma   90.00
#
_symmetry.space_group_name_H-M   'P 1'
#
loop_
_entity.id
_entity.type
_entity.pdbx_description
1 polymer ?
#
loop_
_entity_poly.entity_id
_entity_poly.type
_entity_poly.pdbx_seq_one_letter_code
_entity_poly.pdbx_strand_id
1 'polypeptide(L)'
;MHYFVLASDYDGTLATDGQVHDETIAALERLKDSGRKLILVTGRELEDLLRVFPKVDLFDCIVAENGALLYWPSSREEKLLGERPPEEFVKILRDRNVNPLSVGRVIVASWHPNETTVIQAIRELGLELQVIFNKGAVMVLPSGINKAAGLKAALDQLKISPHNVVGVGDAENDHAFLNLCECSVAVANALPMVKERADFVTNNSRGAGVVELIDKLIASDLEDLATEIKRHDILLGSKEDESEVNIKPFGTSILLAGTSGGGKSTLATAVLERIAEENYQFCIFDPEGDYENFDNGIVLGDSKREPSVKEVLDVLENPNQNAVVNLLGIPLKDRPGFFAQLLPQLQEMRSRVGRPHWIVVDEAHHLMPA
;
A
#
# COMPACT_ATOMS: atom_id res chain seq x y z
N MET A 1 14.10 -6.99 -4.51
CA MET A 1 13.12 -5.92 -4.72
C MET A 1 11.99 -6.10 -3.72
N HIS A 2 11.82 -5.11 -2.86
CA HIS A 2 10.86 -4.98 -1.78
C HIS A 2 9.77 -3.97 -2.17
N TYR A 3 10.17 -2.84 -2.76
CA TYR A 3 9.26 -1.82 -3.26
C TYR A 3 8.94 -2.06 -4.73
N PHE A 4 7.68 -2.36 -5.01
CA PHE A 4 7.16 -2.65 -6.35
C PHE A 4 6.41 -1.47 -6.96
N VAL A 5 5.97 -0.51 -6.15
CA VAL A 5 5.13 0.61 -6.58
C VAL A 5 5.69 1.92 -6.01
N LEU A 6 5.76 2.95 -6.86
CA LEU A 6 5.82 4.34 -6.42
C LEU A 6 4.46 4.99 -6.62
N ALA A 7 3.82 5.37 -5.50
CA ALA A 7 2.61 6.17 -5.47
C ALA A 7 2.99 7.63 -5.24
N SER A 8 2.66 8.51 -6.18
CA SER A 8 3.07 9.92 -6.11
C SER A 8 1.88 10.85 -6.19
N ASP A 9 1.88 11.90 -5.37
CA ASP A 9 1.05 13.05 -5.63
C ASP A 9 1.52 13.81 -6.90
N TYR A 10 0.63 14.62 -7.48
CA TYR A 10 0.91 15.44 -8.65
C TYR A 10 1.39 16.85 -8.28
N ASP A 11 0.55 17.65 -7.61
CA ASP A 11 0.73 19.11 -7.48
C ASP A 11 1.65 19.48 -6.32
N GLY A 12 2.82 20.05 -6.62
CA GLY A 12 3.82 20.33 -5.59
C GLY A 12 4.72 19.13 -5.28
N THR A 13 4.43 17.98 -5.90
CA THR A 13 5.24 16.76 -5.80
C THR A 13 5.90 16.42 -7.13
N LEU A 14 5.17 16.00 -8.17
CA LEU A 14 5.75 15.81 -9.51
C LEU A 14 5.86 17.12 -10.28
N ALA A 15 4.83 17.95 -10.14
CA ALA A 15 4.63 19.15 -10.94
C ALA A 15 5.04 20.42 -10.18
N THR A 16 5.66 21.32 -10.93
CA THR A 16 5.89 22.73 -10.58
C THR A 16 4.87 23.55 -11.36
N ASP A 17 3.99 24.25 -10.65
CA ASP A 17 2.98 25.14 -11.26
C ASP A 17 2.14 24.44 -12.35
N GLY A 18 1.80 23.17 -12.10
CA GLY A 18 1.00 22.32 -12.99
C GLY A 18 1.78 21.62 -14.12
N GLN A 19 3.09 21.88 -14.26
CA GLN A 19 3.93 21.26 -15.29
C GLN A 19 4.96 20.30 -14.68
N VAL A 20 5.15 19.16 -15.34
CA VAL A 20 6.18 18.18 -14.99
C VAL A 20 7.37 18.37 -15.92
N HIS A 21 8.56 18.55 -15.35
CA HIS A 21 9.79 18.73 -16.12
C HIS A 21 10.25 17.42 -16.80
N ASP A 22 10.94 17.54 -17.94
CA ASP A 22 11.43 16.40 -18.72
C ASP A 22 12.34 15.46 -17.91
N GLU A 23 13.14 16.00 -16.99
CA GLU A 23 13.99 15.19 -16.10
C GLU A 23 13.17 14.28 -15.18
N THR A 24 12.06 14.78 -14.65
CA THR A 24 11.12 14.00 -13.84
C THR A 24 10.44 12.93 -14.69
N ILE A 25 10.01 13.28 -15.91
CA ILE A 25 9.42 12.33 -16.86
C ILE A 25 10.41 11.21 -17.18
N ALA A 26 11.66 11.55 -17.49
CA ALA A 26 12.71 10.57 -17.75
C ALA A 26 13.00 9.68 -16.53
N ALA A 27 12.88 10.21 -15.31
CA ALA A 27 13.01 9.40 -14.10
C ALA A 27 11.85 8.42 -13.93
N LEU A 28 10.60 8.86 -14.17
CA LEU A 28 9.44 7.98 -14.16
C LEU A 28 9.57 6.85 -15.20
N GLU A 29 10.08 7.17 -16.39
CA GLU A 29 10.39 6.18 -17.44
C GLU A 29 11.44 5.16 -16.96
N ARG A 30 12.57 5.62 -16.38
CA ARG A 30 13.59 4.73 -15.78
C ARG A 30 13.02 3.84 -14.68
N LEU A 31 12.13 4.38 -13.84
CA LEU A 31 11.50 3.59 -12.79
C LEU A 31 10.65 2.46 -13.37
N LYS A 32 9.88 2.73 -14.42
CA LYS A 32 9.12 1.69 -15.12
C LYS A 32 10.01 0.64 -15.76
N ASP A 33 11.11 1.07 -16.38
CA ASP A 33 12.07 0.15 -17.00
C ASP A 33 12.74 -0.78 -15.97
N SER A 34 12.77 -0.38 -14.68
CA SER A 34 13.21 -1.25 -13.58
C SER A 34 12.22 -2.36 -13.21
N GLY A 35 11.04 -2.39 -13.85
CA GLY A 35 9.96 -3.36 -13.58
C GLY A 35 8.99 -2.93 -12.48
N ARG A 36 9.19 -1.74 -11.89
CA ARG A 36 8.28 -1.16 -10.90
C ARG A 36 7.09 -0.46 -11.55
N LYS A 37 6.03 -0.33 -10.78
CA LYS A 37 4.78 0.31 -11.18
C LYS A 37 4.70 1.74 -10.69
N LEU A 38 3.93 2.54 -11.42
CA LEU A 38 3.64 3.93 -11.07
C LEU A 38 2.16 4.10 -10.81
N ILE A 39 1.81 4.69 -9.67
CA ILE A 39 0.45 5.13 -9.35
C ILE A 39 0.46 6.64 -9.12
N LEU A 40 -0.38 7.38 -9.84
CA LEU A 40 -0.57 8.80 -9.59
C LEU A 40 -1.74 8.99 -8.61
N VAL A 41 -1.58 9.78 -7.56
CA VAL A 41 -2.59 10.02 -6.53
C VAL A 41 -2.88 11.51 -6.40
N THR A 42 -3.91 12.01 -7.08
CA THR A 42 -4.16 13.45 -7.22
C THR A 42 -5.55 13.87 -6.77
N GLY A 43 -5.65 15.13 -6.33
CA GLY A 43 -6.92 15.82 -6.09
C GLY A 43 -7.58 16.36 -7.37
N ARG A 44 -6.85 16.36 -8.50
CA ARG A 44 -7.35 16.88 -9.78
C ARG A 44 -8.48 16.03 -10.34
N GLU A 45 -9.35 16.70 -11.08
CA GLU A 45 -10.29 16.04 -11.98
C GLU A 45 -9.53 15.37 -13.12
N LEU A 46 -9.99 14.20 -13.55
CA LEU A 46 -9.31 13.43 -14.59
C LEU A 46 -9.17 14.21 -15.90
N GLU A 47 -10.21 14.93 -16.31
CA GLU A 47 -10.17 15.73 -17.55
C GLU A 47 -9.13 16.86 -17.50
N ASP A 48 -8.99 17.52 -16.36
CA ASP A 48 -8.00 18.57 -16.16
C ASP A 48 -6.58 17.97 -16.19
N LEU A 49 -6.38 16.87 -15.47
CA LEU A 49 -5.11 16.15 -15.47
C LEU A 49 -4.68 15.74 -16.89
N LEU A 50 -5.59 15.14 -17.66
CA LEU A 50 -5.30 14.70 -19.03
C LEU A 50 -4.94 15.85 -19.97
N ARG A 51 -5.40 17.08 -19.69
CA ARG A 51 -5.05 18.28 -20.47
C ARG A 51 -3.67 18.81 -20.09
N VAL A 52 -3.34 18.86 -18.80
CA VAL A 52 -2.08 19.45 -18.32
C VAL A 52 -0.90 18.48 -18.38
N PHE A 53 -1.16 17.17 -18.32
CA PHE A 53 -0.14 16.13 -18.34
C PHE A 53 -0.46 15.05 -19.37
N PRO A 54 -0.04 15.21 -20.64
CA PRO A 54 -0.35 14.26 -21.71
C PRO A 54 0.37 12.91 -21.56
N LYS A 55 1.32 12.78 -20.63
CA LYS A 55 2.13 11.59 -20.39
C LYS A 55 1.52 10.66 -19.33
N VAL A 56 0.20 10.70 -19.13
CA VAL A 56 -0.52 9.81 -18.19
C VAL A 56 -0.28 8.33 -18.44
N ASP A 57 0.05 7.92 -19.67
CA ASP A 57 0.37 6.53 -20.04
C ASP A 57 1.63 5.97 -19.35
N LEU A 58 2.39 6.82 -18.65
CA LEU A 58 3.45 6.37 -17.75
C LEU A 58 2.89 5.68 -16.50
N PHE A 59 1.66 5.95 -16.08
CA PHE A 59 1.10 5.39 -14.86
C PHE A 59 0.33 4.09 -15.14
N ASP A 60 0.53 3.09 -14.28
CA ASP A 60 -0.24 1.84 -14.30
C ASP A 60 -1.70 2.08 -13.85
N CYS A 61 -1.91 3.04 -12.95
CA CYS A 61 -3.21 3.46 -12.46
C CYS A 61 -3.15 4.93 -11.99
N ILE A 62 -4.24 5.65 -12.19
CA ILE A 62 -4.42 7.03 -11.71
C ILE A 62 -5.58 7.03 -10.72
N VAL A 63 -5.29 7.47 -9.51
CA VAL A 63 -6.22 7.74 -8.43
C VAL A 63 -6.54 9.25 -8.49
N ALA A 64 -7.60 9.61 -9.19
CA ALA A 64 -8.04 10.98 -9.40
C ALA A 64 -9.12 11.41 -8.39
N GLU A 65 -9.48 12.69 -8.41
CA GLU A 65 -10.57 13.25 -7.61
C GLU A 65 -10.43 12.96 -6.11
N ASN A 66 -9.21 13.08 -5.58
CA ASN A 66 -8.84 12.74 -4.19
C ASN A 66 -9.24 11.30 -3.80
N GLY A 67 -9.11 10.36 -4.73
CA GLY A 67 -9.38 8.95 -4.46
C GLY A 67 -10.79 8.49 -4.79
N ALA A 68 -11.60 9.32 -5.42
CA ALA A 68 -12.96 8.96 -5.79
C ALA A 68 -13.08 8.27 -7.15
N LEU A 69 -12.05 8.37 -7.99
CA LEU A 69 -12.03 7.84 -9.35
C LEU A 69 -10.71 7.11 -9.61
N LEU A 70 -10.80 5.87 -10.06
CA LEU A 70 -9.67 5.13 -10.63
C LEU A 70 -9.73 5.20 -12.15
N TYR A 71 -8.58 5.40 -12.78
CA TYR A 71 -8.42 5.39 -14.22
C TYR A 71 -7.20 4.57 -14.63
N TRP A 72 -7.37 3.68 -15.60
CA TRP A 72 -6.28 2.88 -16.16
C TRP A 72 -5.91 3.41 -17.56
N PRO A 73 -4.79 4.12 -17.73
CA PRO A 73 -4.43 4.71 -19.03
C PRO A 73 -4.36 3.70 -20.18
N SER A 74 -3.91 2.47 -19.89
CA SER A 74 -3.76 1.40 -20.88
C SER A 74 -5.07 0.93 -21.51
N SER A 75 -6.15 0.82 -20.72
CA SER A 75 -7.48 0.39 -21.19
C SER A 75 -8.46 1.55 -21.35
N ARG A 76 -8.14 2.71 -20.78
CA ARG A 76 -9.03 3.87 -20.60
C ARG A 76 -10.29 3.56 -19.79
N GLU A 77 -10.24 2.53 -18.96
CA GLU A 77 -11.33 2.18 -18.04
C GLU A 77 -11.37 3.16 -16.87
N GLU A 78 -12.59 3.52 -16.45
CA GLU A 78 -12.86 4.34 -15.27
C GLU A 78 -13.66 3.53 -14.25
N LYS A 79 -13.28 3.61 -12.97
CA LYS A 79 -14.04 3.03 -11.87
C LYS A 79 -14.28 4.08 -10.79
N LEU A 80 -15.56 4.36 -10.53
CA LEU A 80 -15.98 5.25 -9.45
C LEU A 80 -15.97 4.50 -8.12
N LEU A 81 -15.45 5.15 -7.09
CA LEU A 81 -15.44 4.65 -5.71
C LEU A 81 -16.47 5.37 -4.83
N GLY A 82 -17.28 6.24 -5.43
CA GLY A 82 -18.35 6.98 -4.77
C GLY A 82 -19.48 7.34 -5.71
N GLU A 83 -20.58 7.78 -5.14
CA GLU A 83 -21.73 8.27 -5.89
C GLU A 83 -21.45 9.65 -6.49
N ARG A 84 -22.07 9.92 -7.65
CA ARG A 84 -21.97 11.24 -8.28
C ARG A 84 -22.63 12.30 -7.40
N PRO A 85 -22.14 13.56 -7.41
CA PRO A 85 -22.76 14.62 -6.64
C PRO A 85 -24.21 14.83 -7.12
N PRO A 86 -25.19 14.94 -6.19
CA PRO A 86 -26.58 15.18 -6.56
C PRO A 86 -26.73 16.45 -7.41
N GLU A 87 -27.56 16.39 -8.46
CA GLU A 87 -27.77 17.55 -9.36
C GLU A 87 -28.32 18.77 -8.60
N GLU A 88 -29.19 18.53 -7.62
CA GLU A 88 -29.74 19.58 -6.76
C GLU A 88 -28.66 20.26 -5.92
N PHE A 89 -27.68 19.51 -5.43
CA PHE A 89 -26.55 20.08 -4.68
C PHE A 89 -25.74 21.02 -5.57
N VAL A 90 -25.36 20.58 -6.76
CA VAL A 90 -24.62 21.40 -7.73
C VAL A 90 -25.42 22.64 -8.12
N LYS A 91 -26.73 22.50 -8.32
CA LYS A 91 -27.62 23.61 -8.64
C LYS A 91 -27.66 24.64 -7.50
N ILE A 92 -27.84 24.22 -6.25
CA ILE A 92 -27.84 25.13 -5.10
C ILE A 92 -26.53 25.91 -4.98
N LEU A 93 -25.38 25.26 -5.22
CA LEU A 93 -24.09 25.96 -5.19
C LEU A 93 -23.99 27.03 -6.28
N ARG A 94 -24.46 26.73 -7.50
CA ARG A 94 -24.51 27.70 -8.61
C ARG A 94 -25.46 28.85 -8.30
N ASP A 95 -26.65 28.56 -7.79
CA ASP A 95 -27.67 29.57 -7.45
C ASP A 95 -27.15 30.51 -6.33
N ARG A 96 -26.26 30.02 -5.46
CA ARG A 96 -25.58 30.80 -4.42
C ARG A 96 -24.30 31.50 -4.89
N ASN A 97 -24.00 31.50 -6.18
CA ASN A 97 -22.79 32.09 -6.78
C ASN A 97 -21.48 31.57 -6.19
N VAL A 98 -21.41 30.27 -5.84
CA VAL A 98 -20.14 29.62 -5.50
C VAL A 98 -19.25 29.63 -6.75
N ASN A 99 -18.14 30.35 -6.69
CA ASN A 99 -17.18 30.50 -7.78
C ASN A 99 -15.76 30.67 -7.21
N PRO A 100 -14.72 29.99 -7.74
CA PRO A 100 -14.78 28.91 -8.74
C PRO A 100 -15.57 27.70 -8.24
N LEU A 101 -16.30 27.04 -9.14
CA LEU A 101 -16.99 25.78 -8.89
C LEU A 101 -16.62 24.78 -9.99
N SER A 102 -16.04 23.67 -9.57
CA SER A 102 -15.63 22.56 -10.44
C SER A 102 -16.40 21.31 -10.01
N VAL A 103 -16.84 20.51 -10.97
CA VAL A 103 -17.66 19.32 -10.75
C VAL A 103 -17.06 18.19 -11.57
N GLY A 104 -16.37 17.29 -10.88
CA GLY A 104 -15.85 16.04 -11.45
C GLY A 104 -16.92 14.97 -11.54
N ARG A 105 -16.49 13.71 -11.61
CA ARG A 105 -17.40 12.55 -11.63
C ARG A 105 -18.02 12.32 -10.26
N VAL A 106 -17.25 12.48 -9.20
CA VAL A 106 -17.67 12.30 -7.80
C VAL A 106 -17.33 13.54 -6.97
N ILE A 107 -16.22 14.21 -7.25
CA ILE A 107 -15.80 15.40 -6.50
C ILE A 107 -16.56 16.67 -6.92
N VAL A 108 -16.85 17.53 -5.95
CA VAL A 108 -17.17 18.94 -6.20
C VAL A 108 -16.10 19.78 -5.53
N ALA A 109 -15.43 20.65 -6.29
CA ALA A 109 -14.36 21.49 -5.76
C ALA A 109 -14.69 22.97 -5.90
N SER A 110 -14.28 23.74 -4.91
CA SER A 110 -14.31 25.19 -4.89
C SER A 110 -13.08 25.72 -4.15
N TRP A 111 -13.08 27.00 -3.81
CA TRP A 111 -11.99 27.68 -3.12
C TRP A 111 -12.54 28.56 -1.99
N HIS A 112 -11.66 28.88 -1.05
CA HIS A 112 -11.94 29.90 -0.03
C HIS A 112 -12.43 31.21 -0.69
N PRO A 113 -13.49 31.86 -0.17
CA PRO A 113 -14.20 31.63 1.09
C PRO A 113 -15.52 30.84 0.97
N ASN A 114 -15.65 29.93 0.00
CA ASN A 114 -16.92 29.24 -0.26
C ASN A 114 -17.26 28.11 0.73
N GLU A 115 -16.44 27.84 1.74
CA GLU A 115 -16.60 26.71 2.68
C GLU A 115 -17.97 26.74 3.37
N THR A 116 -18.35 27.92 3.85
CA THR A 116 -19.57 28.11 4.64
C THR A 116 -20.81 27.83 3.79
N THR A 117 -20.81 28.33 2.55
CA THR A 117 -21.90 28.14 1.59
C THR A 117 -22.06 26.66 1.24
N VAL A 118 -20.94 25.96 1.02
CA VAL A 118 -20.91 24.53 0.72
C VAL A 118 -21.46 23.70 1.88
N ILE A 119 -20.98 23.95 3.10
CA ILE A 119 -21.43 23.22 4.30
C ILE A 119 -22.93 23.47 4.56
N GLN A 120 -23.41 24.69 4.35
CA GLN A 120 -24.84 24.99 4.47
C GLN A 120 -25.68 24.21 3.45
N ALA A 121 -25.26 24.17 2.18
CA ALA A 121 -25.95 23.42 1.15
C ALA A 121 -26.00 21.91 1.45
N ILE A 122 -24.90 21.33 1.95
CA ILE A 122 -24.86 19.92 2.40
C ILE A 122 -25.91 19.68 3.50
N ARG A 123 -25.97 20.57 4.50
CA ARG A 123 -26.91 20.45 5.63
C ARG A 123 -28.37 20.61 5.22
N GLU A 124 -28.68 21.56 4.36
CA GLU A 124 -30.06 21.83 3.91
C GLU A 124 -30.63 20.68 3.09
N LEU A 125 -29.78 20.01 2.30
CA LEU A 125 -30.16 18.84 1.52
C LEU A 125 -30.04 17.52 2.30
N GLY A 126 -29.52 17.55 3.53
CA GLY A 126 -29.34 16.34 4.35
C GLY A 126 -28.35 15.33 3.75
N LEU A 127 -27.30 15.79 3.07
CA LEU A 127 -26.35 14.94 2.37
C LEU A 127 -25.23 14.44 3.28
N GLU A 128 -24.80 13.19 3.08
CA GLU A 128 -23.68 12.57 3.80
C GLU A 128 -22.32 12.83 3.11
N LEU A 129 -22.05 14.10 2.80
CA LEU A 129 -20.82 14.56 2.16
C LEU A 129 -19.84 15.13 3.18
N GLN A 130 -18.55 14.89 2.97
CA GLN A 130 -17.46 15.47 3.74
C GLN A 130 -16.76 16.58 2.96
N VAL A 131 -16.24 17.58 3.68
CA VAL A 131 -15.44 18.68 3.14
C VAL A 131 -13.99 18.49 3.55
N ILE A 132 -13.09 18.48 2.57
CA ILE A 132 -11.65 18.34 2.70
C ILE A 132 -11.00 19.65 2.25
N PHE A 133 -10.01 20.12 3.01
CA PHE A 133 -9.26 21.33 2.70
C PHE A 133 -7.87 20.98 2.18
N ASN A 134 -7.41 21.70 1.15
CA ASN A 134 -6.04 21.58 0.63
C ASN A 134 -5.55 22.93 0.11
N LYS A 135 -4.59 23.57 0.79
CA LYS A 135 -3.97 24.85 0.36
C LYS A 135 -5.00 25.94 -0.09
N GLY A 136 -6.16 26.00 0.57
CA GLY A 136 -7.25 26.95 0.27
C GLY A 136 -8.35 26.42 -0.67
N ALA A 137 -8.16 25.25 -1.28
CA ALA A 137 -9.20 24.54 -1.99
C ALA A 137 -10.19 23.88 -1.02
N VAL A 138 -11.46 23.83 -1.43
CA VAL A 138 -12.58 23.25 -0.70
C VAL A 138 -13.12 22.10 -1.53
N MET A 139 -12.83 20.87 -1.13
CA MET A 139 -13.12 19.66 -1.88
C MET A 139 -14.23 18.88 -1.18
N VAL A 140 -15.30 18.55 -1.89
CA VAL A 140 -16.48 17.87 -1.36
C VAL A 140 -16.58 16.49 -1.98
N LEU A 141 -16.68 15.47 -1.12
CA LEU A 141 -16.71 14.07 -1.50
C LEU A 141 -17.67 13.28 -0.61
N PRO A 142 -18.12 12.08 -1.04
CA PRO A 142 -18.75 11.13 -0.15
C PRO A 142 -17.87 10.78 1.05
N SER A 143 -18.52 10.50 2.19
CA SER A 143 -17.84 10.11 3.42
C SER A 143 -16.98 8.85 3.22
N GLY A 144 -15.78 8.83 3.81
CA GLY A 144 -14.85 7.70 3.71
C GLY A 144 -13.98 7.67 2.44
N ILE A 145 -14.24 8.56 1.46
CA ILE A 145 -13.42 8.65 0.25
C ILE A 145 -12.28 9.65 0.45
N ASN A 146 -11.05 9.18 0.30
CA ASN A 146 -9.84 10.01 0.32
C ASN A 146 -8.73 9.35 -0.52
N LYS A 147 -7.59 10.03 -0.65
CA LYS A 147 -6.43 9.54 -1.41
C LYS A 147 -5.96 8.15 -0.95
N ALA A 148 -6.02 7.85 0.36
CA ALA A 148 -5.62 6.54 0.88
C ALA A 148 -6.61 5.44 0.48
N ALA A 149 -7.92 5.69 0.58
CA ALA A 149 -8.95 4.76 0.14
C ALA A 149 -8.84 4.47 -1.37
N GLY A 150 -8.61 5.51 -2.18
CA GLY A 150 -8.37 5.37 -3.61
C GLY A 150 -7.11 4.58 -3.93
N LEU A 151 -5.99 4.87 -3.25
CA LEU A 151 -4.75 4.12 -3.40
C LEU A 151 -4.94 2.65 -2.99
N LYS A 152 -5.59 2.38 -1.86
CA LYS A 152 -5.89 1.01 -1.43
C LYS A 152 -6.71 0.26 -2.49
N ALA A 153 -7.75 0.88 -3.03
CA ALA A 153 -8.55 0.28 -4.08
C ALA A 153 -7.75 0.02 -5.37
N ALA A 154 -6.81 0.89 -5.73
CA ALA A 154 -5.90 0.67 -6.86
C ALA A 154 -4.95 -0.51 -6.60
N LEU A 155 -4.37 -0.60 -5.40
CA LEU A 155 -3.48 -1.70 -4.98
C LEU A 155 -4.21 -3.04 -4.93
N ASP A 156 -5.45 -3.07 -4.45
CA ASP A 156 -6.31 -4.26 -4.43
C ASP A 156 -6.53 -4.80 -5.86
N GLN A 157 -6.73 -3.92 -6.86
CA GLN A 157 -6.84 -4.33 -8.27
C GLN A 157 -5.52 -4.86 -8.84
N LEU A 158 -4.39 -4.30 -8.41
CA LEU A 158 -3.06 -4.75 -8.79
C LEU A 158 -2.59 -6.00 -8.02
N LYS A 159 -3.36 -6.45 -7.01
CA LYS A 159 -2.98 -7.50 -6.05
C LYS A 159 -1.63 -7.20 -5.37
N ILE A 160 -1.34 -5.93 -5.08
CA ILE A 160 -0.10 -5.50 -4.41
C ILE A 160 -0.44 -5.09 -2.98
N SER A 161 0.43 -5.43 -2.02
CA SER A 161 0.28 -5.01 -0.63
C SER A 161 0.78 -3.57 -0.45
N PRO A 162 0.16 -2.77 0.43
CA PRO A 162 0.69 -1.47 0.84
C PRO A 162 2.13 -1.54 1.37
N HIS A 163 2.53 -2.69 1.93
CA HIS A 163 3.89 -2.98 2.40
C HIS A 163 4.94 -3.09 1.27
N ASN A 164 4.52 -2.97 0.01
CA ASN A 164 5.41 -2.95 -1.16
C ASN A 164 5.37 -1.61 -1.89
N VAL A 165 4.86 -0.56 -1.24
CA VAL A 165 4.62 0.76 -1.85
C VAL A 165 5.47 1.83 -1.18
N VAL A 166 6.10 2.66 -2.01
CA VAL A 166 6.65 3.95 -1.58
C VAL A 166 5.67 5.05 -1.96
N GLY A 167 5.25 5.85 -0.99
CA GLY A 167 4.41 7.02 -1.19
C GLY A 167 5.24 8.30 -1.18
N VAL A 168 5.00 9.24 -2.10
CA VAL A 168 5.63 10.56 -2.08
C VAL A 168 4.59 11.69 -2.23
N GLY A 169 4.68 12.72 -1.38
CA GLY A 169 3.72 13.83 -1.33
C GLY A 169 4.27 15.12 -0.70
N ASP A 170 3.42 16.15 -0.63
CA ASP A 170 3.82 17.48 -0.16
C ASP A 170 2.81 18.21 0.77
N ALA A 171 1.54 17.82 0.77
CA ALA A 171 0.44 18.57 1.40
C ALA A 171 -0.36 17.78 2.45
N GLU A 172 -1.30 18.45 3.13
CA GLU A 172 -2.07 17.84 4.23
C GLU A 172 -2.96 16.67 3.79
N ASN A 173 -3.51 16.74 2.56
CA ASN A 173 -4.35 15.67 2.01
C ASN A 173 -3.55 14.42 1.60
N ASP A 174 -2.21 14.49 1.62
CA ASP A 174 -1.35 13.35 1.29
C ASP A 174 -1.09 12.45 2.50
N HIS A 175 -1.24 12.98 3.73
CA HIS A 175 -0.95 12.28 4.97
C HIS A 175 -1.54 10.88 5.05
N ALA A 176 -2.82 10.74 4.66
CA ALA A 176 -3.51 9.47 4.78
C ALA A 176 -2.90 8.39 3.85
N PHE A 177 -2.55 8.73 2.61
CA PHE A 177 -2.02 7.73 1.68
C PHE A 177 -0.53 7.49 1.94
N LEU A 178 0.21 8.51 2.38
CA LEU A 178 1.59 8.34 2.85
C LEU A 178 1.63 7.38 4.04
N ASN A 179 0.70 7.50 4.98
CA ASN A 179 0.62 6.59 6.12
C ASN A 179 0.29 5.14 5.71
N LEU A 180 -0.48 4.96 4.64
CA LEU A 180 -0.80 3.64 4.09
C LEU A 180 0.43 2.94 3.48
N CYS A 181 1.39 3.69 2.93
CA CYS A 181 2.56 3.14 2.26
C CYS A 181 3.60 2.62 3.26
N GLU A 182 4.33 1.57 2.88
CA GLU A 182 5.46 1.05 3.66
C GLU A 182 6.53 2.11 3.92
N CYS A 183 6.93 2.82 2.88
CA CYS A 183 7.85 3.94 2.99
C CYS A 183 7.13 5.22 2.55
N SER A 184 7.08 6.19 3.46
CA SER A 184 6.49 7.51 3.22
C SER A 184 7.58 8.55 3.00
N VAL A 185 7.46 9.33 1.93
CA VAL A 185 8.46 10.31 1.52
C VAL A 185 7.81 11.68 1.36
N ALA A 186 8.45 12.70 1.91
CA ALA A 186 8.09 14.10 1.70
C ALA A 186 9.12 14.79 0.82
N VAL A 187 8.68 15.57 -0.17
CA VAL A 187 9.60 16.41 -0.94
C VAL A 187 10.10 17.61 -0.12
N ALA A 188 11.23 18.23 -0.50
CA ALA A 188 11.82 19.32 0.30
C ALA A 188 10.93 20.56 0.43
N ASN A 189 9.96 20.78 -0.46
CA ASN A 189 8.96 21.86 -0.36
C ASN A 189 7.68 21.45 0.39
N ALA A 190 7.59 20.21 0.89
CA ALA A 190 6.44 19.75 1.64
C ALA A 190 6.21 20.57 2.92
N LEU A 191 4.96 20.59 3.37
CA LEU A 191 4.57 21.24 4.62
C LEU A 191 5.31 20.62 5.82
N PRO A 192 5.61 21.41 6.87
CA PRO A 192 6.34 20.90 8.05
C PRO A 192 5.71 19.64 8.66
N MET A 193 4.38 19.62 8.81
CA MET A 193 3.68 18.47 9.36
C MET A 193 3.82 17.20 8.51
N VAL A 194 3.94 17.33 7.17
CA VAL A 194 4.16 16.21 6.25
C VAL A 194 5.56 15.66 6.42
N LYS A 195 6.57 16.54 6.51
CA LYS A 195 7.96 16.16 6.76
C LYS A 195 8.17 15.48 8.11
N GLU A 196 7.49 15.96 9.15
CA GLU A 196 7.57 15.39 10.51
C GLU A 196 7.04 13.95 10.59
N ARG A 197 6.14 13.57 9.69
CA ARG A 197 5.53 12.22 9.66
C ARG A 197 6.12 11.31 8.59
N ALA A 198 6.86 11.85 7.62
CA ALA A 198 7.47 11.06 6.57
C ALA A 198 8.68 10.30 7.10
N ASP A 199 8.86 9.08 6.61
CA ASP A 199 10.02 8.24 6.92
C ASP A 199 11.31 8.83 6.33
N PHE A 200 11.18 9.54 5.20
CA PHE A 200 12.29 10.21 4.53
C PHE A 200 11.85 11.56 3.94
N VAL A 201 12.75 12.55 4.02
CA VAL A 201 12.56 13.86 3.39
C VAL A 201 13.65 14.03 2.34
N THR A 202 13.26 14.23 1.08
CA THR A 202 14.23 14.42 -0.01
C THR A 202 14.99 15.74 0.18
N ASN A 203 16.22 15.81 -0.35
CA ASN A 203 16.98 17.06 -0.34
C ASN A 203 16.41 18.09 -1.32
N ASN A 204 15.84 17.61 -2.42
CA ASN A 204 15.31 18.45 -3.49
C ASN A 204 13.79 18.63 -3.42
N SER A 205 13.30 19.74 -3.99
CA SER A 205 11.86 20.06 -4.04
C SER A 205 11.21 19.46 -5.28
N ARG A 206 9.90 19.19 -5.19
CA ARG A 206 9.03 18.82 -6.31
C ARG A 206 9.64 17.69 -7.15
N GLY A 207 9.55 17.78 -8.47
CA GLY A 207 10.00 16.75 -9.40
C GLY A 207 11.46 16.33 -9.17
N ALA A 208 12.35 17.26 -8.82
CA ALA A 208 13.75 16.93 -8.52
C ALA A 208 13.90 16.06 -7.25
N GLY A 209 13.04 16.25 -6.25
CA GLY A 209 12.94 15.35 -5.09
C GLY A 209 12.46 13.96 -5.48
N VAL A 210 11.50 13.87 -6.40
CA VAL A 210 11.04 12.57 -6.93
C VAL A 210 12.13 11.88 -7.75
N VAL A 211 12.92 12.63 -8.54
CA VAL A 211 14.09 12.09 -9.25
C VAL A 211 15.09 11.49 -8.26
N GLU A 212 15.43 12.21 -7.20
CA GLU A 212 16.31 11.73 -6.12
C GLU A 212 15.79 10.42 -5.49
N LEU A 213 14.49 10.35 -5.22
CA LEU A 213 13.86 9.15 -4.67
C LEU A 213 13.93 7.96 -5.65
N ILE A 214 13.62 8.19 -6.93
CA ILE A 214 13.68 7.18 -7.97
C ILE A 214 15.10 6.63 -8.13
N ASP A 215 16.11 7.50 -8.13
CA ASP A 215 17.49 7.08 -8.26
C ASP A 215 17.91 6.18 -7.09
N LYS A 216 17.47 6.48 -5.85
CA LYS A 216 17.68 5.62 -4.68
C LYS A 216 16.95 4.28 -4.79
N LEU A 217 15.69 4.29 -5.26
CA LEU A 217 14.90 3.08 -5.49
C LEU A 217 15.56 2.13 -6.50
N ILE A 218 16.09 2.69 -7.59
CA ILE A 218 16.74 1.89 -8.64
C ILE A 218 18.11 1.38 -8.15
N ALA A 219 18.88 2.21 -7.44
CA ALA A 219 20.23 1.87 -7.03
C ALA A 219 20.30 0.81 -5.93
N SER A 220 19.47 0.94 -4.89
CA SER A 220 19.56 0.09 -3.69
C SER A 220 18.21 -0.30 -3.11
N ASP A 221 17.09 -0.01 -3.80
CA ASP A 221 15.75 -0.35 -3.31
C ASP A 221 15.46 0.24 -1.91
N LEU A 222 16.06 1.42 -1.64
CA LEU A 222 16.02 2.11 -0.35
C LEU A 222 16.60 1.32 0.84
N GLU A 223 17.52 0.38 0.62
CA GLU A 223 18.19 -0.37 1.69
C GLU A 223 18.80 0.54 2.77
N ASP A 224 19.35 1.69 2.38
CA ASP A 224 19.93 2.67 3.32
C ASP A 224 18.88 3.25 4.30
N LEU A 225 17.62 3.36 3.86
CA LEU A 225 16.52 3.87 4.69
C LEU A 225 15.86 2.76 5.52
N ALA A 226 15.94 1.50 5.09
CA ALA A 226 15.29 0.37 5.77
C ALA A 226 15.71 0.22 7.25
N THR A 227 16.93 0.62 7.59
CA THR A 227 17.40 0.62 8.99
C THR A 227 16.80 1.73 9.84
N GLU A 228 16.39 2.84 9.22
CA GLU A 228 15.88 4.04 9.91
C GLU A 228 14.36 4.00 10.10
N ILE A 229 13.63 3.34 9.18
CA ILE A 229 12.18 3.18 9.26
C ILE A 229 11.84 2.26 10.43
N LYS A 230 11.23 2.80 11.48
CA LYS A 230 10.79 2.04 12.67
C LYS A 230 9.28 1.85 12.76
N ARG A 231 8.52 2.52 11.89
CA ARG A 231 7.05 2.55 11.94
C ARG A 231 6.42 1.15 11.85
N HIS A 232 7.08 0.23 11.16
CA HIS A 232 6.60 -1.13 10.90
C HIS A 232 7.42 -2.20 11.62
N ASP A 233 8.22 -1.80 12.61
CA ASP A 233 8.98 -2.74 13.43
C ASP A 233 8.01 -3.64 14.22
N ILE A 234 8.19 -4.95 14.13
CA ILE A 234 7.31 -5.93 14.78
C ILE A 234 7.82 -6.18 16.19
N LEU A 235 7.00 -5.86 17.19
CA LEU A 235 7.33 -6.05 18.60
C LEU A 235 7.35 -7.53 18.98
N LEU A 236 8.53 -8.03 19.36
CA LEU A 236 8.70 -9.37 19.93
C LEU A 236 8.42 -9.41 21.44
N GLY A 237 8.73 -8.33 22.14
CA GLY A 237 8.58 -8.23 23.59
C GLY A 237 9.48 -7.15 24.19
N SER A 238 9.73 -7.24 25.49
CA SER A 238 10.58 -6.32 26.23
C SER A 238 11.70 -7.05 26.96
N LYS A 239 12.81 -6.34 27.20
CA LYS A 239 13.91 -6.80 28.07
C LYS A 239 13.58 -6.53 29.53
N GLU A 240 14.44 -7.00 30.43
CA GLU A 240 14.34 -6.74 31.88
C GLU A 240 14.38 -5.24 32.24
N ASP A 241 14.99 -4.42 31.40
CA ASP A 241 15.06 -2.95 31.54
C ASP A 241 13.88 -2.23 30.89
N GLU A 242 12.81 -2.96 30.54
CA GLU A 242 11.61 -2.49 29.84
C GLU A 242 11.84 -1.99 28.41
N SER A 243 13.07 -2.04 27.88
CA SER A 243 13.32 -1.68 26.49
C SER A 243 12.71 -2.70 25.52
N GLU A 244 12.12 -2.20 24.44
CA GLU A 244 11.49 -3.04 23.41
C GLU A 244 12.53 -3.84 22.61
N VAL A 245 12.12 -5.05 22.24
CA VAL A 245 12.82 -5.92 21.29
C VAL A 245 11.94 -6.05 20.06
N ASN A 246 12.40 -5.49 18.95
CA ASN A 246 11.66 -5.50 17.70
C ASN A 246 12.44 -6.26 16.61
N ILE A 247 11.71 -6.77 15.63
CA ILE A 247 12.27 -7.29 14.38
C ILE A 247 11.83 -6.44 13.20
N LYS A 248 12.68 -6.36 12.18
CA LYS A 248 12.28 -5.75 10.92
C LYS A 248 11.33 -6.69 10.18
N PRO A 249 10.23 -6.16 9.61
CA PRO A 249 9.26 -6.96 8.86
C PRO A 249 9.84 -7.49 7.54
N PHE A 250 10.94 -6.91 7.06
CA PHE A 250 11.65 -7.29 5.84
C PHE A 250 13.16 -7.37 6.06
N GLY A 251 13.87 -8.06 5.16
CA GLY A 251 15.34 -8.16 5.16
C GLY A 251 15.94 -9.01 6.30
N THR A 252 15.10 -9.59 7.16
CA THR A 252 15.53 -10.41 8.29
C THR A 252 15.23 -11.88 8.03
N SER A 253 16.17 -12.75 8.40
CA SER A 253 15.95 -14.20 8.51
C SER A 253 16.09 -14.60 9.97
N ILE A 254 15.07 -15.27 10.52
CA ILE A 254 15.02 -15.65 11.93
C ILE A 254 15.11 -17.17 12.03
N LEU A 255 15.99 -17.66 12.90
CA LEU A 255 16.06 -19.06 13.28
C LEU A 255 15.65 -19.20 14.75
N LEU A 256 14.56 -19.92 15.00
CA LEU A 256 14.14 -20.30 16.34
C LEU A 256 14.64 -21.71 16.65
N ALA A 257 15.52 -21.84 17.63
CA ALA A 257 16.14 -23.11 18.01
C ALA A 257 16.11 -23.32 19.53
N GLY A 258 15.95 -24.56 19.97
CA GLY A 258 15.81 -24.90 21.39
C GLY A 258 15.23 -26.30 21.59
N THR A 259 15.29 -26.79 22.83
CA THR A 259 14.79 -28.12 23.19
C THR A 259 13.27 -28.24 23.00
N SER A 260 12.77 -29.47 22.88
CA SER A 260 11.32 -29.72 22.95
C SER A 260 10.75 -29.17 24.27
N GLY A 261 9.54 -28.60 24.23
CA GLY A 261 8.91 -27.92 25.37
C GLY A 261 9.52 -26.56 25.75
N GLY A 262 10.53 -26.07 25.03
CA GLY A 262 11.20 -24.80 25.33
C GLY A 262 10.44 -23.52 24.92
N GLY A 263 9.16 -23.61 24.59
CA GLY A 263 8.32 -22.47 24.19
C GLY A 263 8.54 -21.96 22.76
N LYS A 264 9.21 -22.73 21.89
CA LYS A 264 9.47 -22.35 20.48
C LYS A 264 8.19 -22.10 19.70
N SER A 265 7.27 -23.06 19.70
CA SER A 265 5.99 -22.94 19.00
C SER A 265 5.20 -21.76 19.55
N THR A 266 5.17 -21.56 20.87
CA THR A 266 4.54 -20.38 21.49
C THR A 266 5.11 -19.06 20.97
N LEU A 267 6.43 -18.93 20.88
CA LEU A 267 7.06 -17.74 20.32
C LEU A 267 6.78 -17.60 18.82
N ALA A 268 6.85 -18.69 18.05
CA ALA A 268 6.54 -18.67 16.62
C ALA A 268 5.11 -18.22 16.35
N THR A 269 4.13 -18.76 17.09
CA THR A 269 2.72 -18.34 17.04
C THR A 269 2.57 -16.87 17.38
N ALA A 270 3.16 -16.40 18.48
CA ALA A 270 3.08 -14.98 18.87
C ALA A 270 3.67 -14.06 17.79
N VAL A 271 4.79 -14.45 17.16
CA VAL A 271 5.40 -13.70 16.06
C VAL A 271 4.47 -13.65 14.85
N LEU A 272 3.85 -14.77 14.47
CA LEU A 272 2.89 -14.81 13.37
C LEU A 272 1.65 -13.96 13.63
N GLU A 273 1.16 -13.94 14.86
CA GLU A 273 0.05 -13.06 15.27
C GLU A 273 0.43 -11.60 15.08
N ARG A 274 1.62 -11.17 15.54
CA ARG A 274 2.10 -9.80 15.33
C ARG A 274 2.31 -9.44 13.86
N ILE A 275 2.86 -10.37 13.07
CA ILE A 275 2.99 -10.21 11.62
C ILE A 275 1.61 -9.99 10.99
N ALA A 276 0.61 -10.76 11.38
CA ALA A 276 -0.75 -10.64 10.87
C ALA A 276 -1.46 -9.35 11.32
N GLU A 277 -1.30 -8.95 12.58
CA GLU A 277 -1.83 -7.69 13.14
C GLU A 277 -1.34 -6.47 12.35
N GLU A 278 -0.07 -6.49 11.94
CA GLU A 278 0.55 -5.46 11.11
C GLU A 278 0.25 -5.63 9.60
N ASN A 279 -0.65 -6.55 9.22
CA ASN A 279 -1.10 -6.83 7.85
C ASN A 279 0.00 -7.37 6.91
N TYR A 280 1.06 -7.94 7.45
CA TYR A 280 2.04 -8.67 6.66
C TYR A 280 1.52 -10.08 6.34
N GLN A 281 1.38 -10.35 5.04
CA GLN A 281 1.12 -11.70 4.57
C GLN A 281 2.25 -12.69 4.89
N PHE A 282 1.91 -13.86 5.43
CA PHE A 282 2.83 -14.99 5.60
C PHE A 282 2.28 -16.30 5.00
N CYS A 283 3.19 -17.24 4.76
CA CYS A 283 2.90 -18.63 4.47
C CYS A 283 3.70 -19.51 5.44
N ILE A 284 3.02 -20.29 6.29
CA ILE A 284 3.67 -21.22 7.21
C ILE A 284 3.53 -22.66 6.70
N PHE A 285 4.63 -23.40 6.72
CA PHE A 285 4.64 -24.86 6.63
C PHE A 285 4.51 -25.45 8.03
N ASP A 286 3.49 -26.27 8.23
CA ASP A 286 3.13 -26.85 9.53
C ASP A 286 3.16 -28.39 9.43
N PRO A 287 4.30 -29.04 9.72
CA PRO A 287 4.43 -30.49 9.64
C PRO A 287 3.67 -31.27 10.71
N GLU A 288 3.39 -30.65 11.86
CA GLU A 288 2.80 -31.31 13.03
C GLU A 288 1.31 -30.96 13.24
N GLY A 289 0.80 -29.96 12.52
CA GLY A 289 -0.60 -29.53 12.61
C GLY A 289 -0.88 -28.59 13.77
N ASP A 290 0.14 -27.95 14.33
CA ASP A 290 0.04 -27.07 15.51
C ASP A 290 -0.82 -25.82 15.24
N TYR A 291 -1.00 -25.45 13.97
CA TYR A 291 -1.72 -24.24 13.54
C TYR A 291 -3.10 -24.56 12.95
N GLU A 292 -3.67 -25.75 13.19
CA GLU A 292 -5.00 -26.16 12.69
C GLU A 292 -6.13 -25.21 13.13
N ASN A 293 -5.99 -24.56 14.29
CA ASN A 293 -6.95 -23.58 14.82
C ASN A 293 -6.41 -22.14 14.82
N PHE A 294 -5.50 -21.81 13.91
CA PHE A 294 -4.92 -20.47 13.83
C PHE A 294 -5.86 -19.49 13.12
N ASP A 295 -6.41 -18.53 13.87
CA ASP A 295 -7.44 -17.61 13.37
C ASP A 295 -6.95 -16.67 12.24
N ASN A 296 -5.67 -16.35 12.23
CA ASN A 296 -5.10 -15.36 11.31
C ASN A 296 -4.64 -15.96 9.98
N GLY A 297 -5.12 -17.15 9.58
CA GLY A 297 -4.77 -17.76 8.29
C GLY A 297 -5.75 -18.82 7.81
N ILE A 298 -5.72 -19.10 6.51
CA ILE A 298 -6.50 -20.19 5.91
C ILE A 298 -5.67 -21.47 6.02
N VAL A 299 -6.20 -22.44 6.75
CA VAL A 299 -5.60 -23.78 6.90
C VAL A 299 -5.90 -24.62 5.67
N LEU A 300 -4.84 -25.15 5.07
CA LEU A 300 -4.85 -25.95 3.86
C LEU A 300 -4.28 -27.33 4.17
N GLY A 301 -5.08 -28.36 3.94
CA GLY A 301 -4.77 -29.73 4.36
C GLY A 301 -5.23 -30.03 5.79
N ASP A 302 -5.29 -31.31 6.12
CA ASP A 302 -5.60 -31.82 7.46
C ASP A 302 -5.02 -33.25 7.60
N SER A 303 -5.34 -33.97 8.68
CA SER A 303 -4.90 -35.35 8.91
C SER A 303 -5.39 -36.39 7.87
N LYS A 304 -6.37 -36.05 7.04
CA LYS A 304 -7.02 -36.92 6.05
C LYS A 304 -6.86 -36.43 4.61
N ARG A 305 -6.55 -35.14 4.41
CA ARG A 305 -6.44 -34.49 3.10
C ARG A 305 -5.11 -33.78 2.97
N GLU A 306 -4.39 -34.10 1.90
CA GLU A 306 -3.16 -33.39 1.53
C GLU A 306 -3.50 -31.98 0.98
N PRO A 307 -2.73 -30.94 1.35
CA PRO A 307 -2.79 -29.66 0.67
C PRO A 307 -2.22 -29.77 -0.75
N SER A 308 -2.71 -28.94 -1.67
CA SER A 308 -2.10 -28.78 -3.00
C SER A 308 -1.36 -27.46 -3.14
N VAL A 309 -0.30 -27.44 -3.94
CA VAL A 309 0.46 -26.22 -4.28
C VAL A 309 -0.47 -25.13 -4.85
N LYS A 310 -1.43 -25.53 -5.69
CA LYS A 310 -2.37 -24.61 -6.30
C LYS A 310 -3.25 -23.91 -5.26
N GLU A 311 -3.82 -24.64 -4.31
CA GLU A 311 -4.65 -24.06 -3.25
C GLU A 311 -3.89 -23.04 -2.41
N VAL A 312 -2.62 -23.34 -2.09
CA VAL A 312 -1.75 -22.41 -1.36
C VAL A 312 -1.56 -21.12 -2.14
N LEU A 313 -1.24 -21.22 -3.44
CA LEU A 313 -1.04 -20.04 -4.29
C LEU A 313 -2.33 -19.25 -4.48
N ASP A 314 -3.48 -19.93 -4.66
CA ASP A 314 -4.80 -19.29 -4.84
C ASP A 314 -5.19 -18.47 -3.59
N VAL A 315 -4.94 -18.99 -2.38
CA VAL A 315 -5.12 -18.24 -1.13
C VAL A 315 -4.21 -17.02 -1.09
N LEU A 316 -2.93 -17.23 -1.38
CA LEU A 316 -1.93 -16.17 -1.29
C LEU A 316 -2.11 -15.08 -2.37
N GLU A 317 -2.85 -15.33 -3.45
CA GLU A 317 -3.15 -14.28 -4.44
C GLU A 317 -3.79 -13.05 -3.79
N ASN A 318 -4.65 -13.25 -2.78
CA ASN A 318 -5.26 -12.18 -2.00
C ASN A 318 -4.24 -11.62 -0.99
N PRO A 319 -3.83 -10.34 -1.07
CA PRO A 319 -2.86 -9.74 -0.15
C PRO A 319 -3.23 -9.81 1.33
N ASN A 320 -4.53 -9.92 1.65
CA ASN A 320 -5.04 -9.90 3.02
C ASN A 320 -5.27 -11.30 3.61
N GLN A 321 -4.85 -12.38 2.93
CA GLN A 321 -5.02 -13.75 3.39
C GLN A 321 -3.68 -14.42 3.62
N ASN A 322 -3.49 -15.00 4.81
CA ASN A 322 -2.34 -15.84 5.12
C ASN A 322 -2.63 -17.31 4.82
N ALA A 323 -1.59 -18.09 4.57
CA ALA A 323 -1.71 -19.53 4.34
C ALA A 323 -1.03 -20.34 5.45
N VAL A 324 -1.75 -21.31 5.99
CA VAL A 324 -1.22 -22.34 6.90
C VAL A 324 -1.25 -23.67 6.15
N VAL A 325 -0.07 -24.18 5.81
CA VAL A 325 0.07 -25.41 5.02
C VAL A 325 0.27 -26.59 5.96
N ASN A 326 -0.82 -27.24 6.32
CA ASN A 326 -0.84 -28.39 7.22
C ASN A 326 -0.42 -29.66 6.47
N LEU A 327 0.69 -30.28 6.88
CA LEU A 327 1.26 -31.45 6.21
C LEU A 327 0.95 -32.78 6.93
N LEU A 328 -0.01 -32.81 7.87
CA LEU A 328 -0.41 -34.05 8.55
C LEU A 328 -0.90 -35.13 7.58
N GLY A 329 -1.59 -34.74 6.52
CA GLY A 329 -2.07 -35.64 5.47
C GLY A 329 -0.95 -36.19 4.57
N ILE A 330 0.24 -35.56 4.56
CA ILE A 330 1.38 -35.96 3.72
C ILE A 330 2.30 -36.89 4.51
N PRO A 331 2.60 -38.12 4.00
CA PRO A 331 3.54 -39.03 4.66
C PRO A 331 4.91 -38.38 4.87
N LEU A 332 5.55 -38.65 6.01
CA LEU A 332 6.81 -37.99 6.42
C LEU A 332 7.92 -38.04 5.35
N LYS A 333 8.02 -39.15 4.61
CA LYS A 333 8.98 -39.35 3.51
C LYS A 333 8.73 -38.47 2.28
N ASP A 334 7.49 -38.01 2.09
CA ASP A 334 7.04 -37.26 0.91
C ASP A 334 6.99 -35.74 1.17
N ARG A 335 7.06 -35.32 2.44
CA ARG A 335 7.05 -33.90 2.86
C ARG A 335 8.18 -33.06 2.25
N PRO A 336 9.46 -33.53 2.19
CA PRO A 336 10.51 -32.77 1.50
C PRO A 336 10.21 -32.55 0.02
N GLY A 337 9.55 -33.52 -0.63
CA GLY A 337 9.13 -33.42 -2.03
C GLY A 337 8.07 -32.34 -2.25
N PHE A 338 7.07 -32.26 -1.36
CA PHE A 338 6.07 -31.19 -1.40
C PHE A 338 6.69 -29.82 -1.15
N PHE A 339 7.56 -29.69 -0.14
CA PHE A 339 8.28 -28.45 0.15
C PHE A 339 9.12 -27.96 -1.05
N ALA A 340 9.84 -28.88 -1.70
CA ALA A 340 10.64 -28.58 -2.89
C ALA A 340 9.80 -28.15 -4.11
N GLN A 341 8.52 -28.51 -4.16
CA GLN A 341 7.60 -28.03 -5.21
C GLN A 341 7.03 -26.64 -4.89
N LEU A 342 6.63 -26.40 -3.63
CA LEU A 342 5.97 -25.16 -3.24
C LEU A 342 6.95 -23.98 -3.05
N LEU A 343 8.11 -24.22 -2.43
CA LEU A 343 9.04 -23.12 -2.10
C LEU A 343 9.48 -22.30 -3.33
N PRO A 344 9.86 -22.90 -4.49
CA PRO A 344 10.20 -22.12 -5.68
C PRO A 344 9.04 -21.27 -6.20
N GLN A 345 7.80 -21.76 -6.10
CA GLN A 345 6.59 -21.03 -6.51
C GLN A 345 6.34 -19.83 -5.59
N LEU A 346 6.55 -19.98 -4.28
CA LEU A 346 6.49 -18.85 -3.33
C LEU A 346 7.59 -17.82 -3.62
N GLN A 347 8.80 -18.26 -3.97
CA GLN A 347 9.90 -17.36 -4.36
C GLN A 347 9.60 -16.62 -5.67
N GLU A 348 9.04 -17.30 -6.67
CA GLU A 348 8.59 -16.69 -7.92
C GLU A 348 7.51 -15.63 -7.64
N MET A 349 6.52 -15.96 -6.81
CA MET A 349 5.49 -15.02 -6.40
C MET A 349 6.10 -13.79 -5.70
N ARG A 350 7.03 -13.98 -4.76
CA ARG A 350 7.75 -12.87 -4.09
C ARG A 350 8.48 -11.98 -5.09
N SER A 351 9.09 -12.56 -6.13
CA SER A 351 9.78 -11.80 -7.17
C SER A 351 8.85 -10.92 -8.01
N ARG A 352 7.56 -11.28 -8.11
CA ARG A 352 6.56 -10.59 -8.93
C ARG A 352 5.74 -9.56 -8.14
N VAL A 353 5.38 -9.88 -6.90
CA VAL A 353 4.42 -9.08 -6.10
C VAL A 353 4.93 -8.73 -4.69
N GLY A 354 6.16 -9.13 -4.33
CA GLY A 354 6.73 -8.87 -3.00
C GLY A 354 6.18 -9.74 -1.88
N ARG A 355 5.32 -10.73 -2.21
CA ARG A 355 4.54 -11.54 -1.28
C ARG A 355 4.64 -13.06 -1.52
N PRO A 356 4.43 -13.91 -0.49
CA PRO A 356 4.20 -13.54 0.91
C PRO A 356 5.43 -12.84 1.50
N HIS A 357 5.22 -11.93 2.45
CA HIS A 357 6.32 -11.19 3.07
C HIS A 357 7.19 -12.14 3.90
N TRP A 358 6.55 -13.09 4.59
CA TRP A 358 7.19 -14.13 5.40
C TRP A 358 6.91 -15.53 4.84
N ILE A 359 7.96 -16.34 4.75
CA ILE A 359 7.85 -17.78 4.56
C ILE A 359 8.38 -18.41 5.85
N VAL A 360 7.49 -19.09 6.56
CA VAL A 360 7.78 -19.67 7.88
C VAL A 360 7.80 -21.19 7.73
N VAL A 361 8.83 -21.82 8.28
CA VAL A 361 9.01 -23.26 8.20
C VAL A 361 9.09 -23.78 9.62
N ASP A 362 7.98 -24.32 10.13
CA ASP A 362 7.99 -24.95 11.44
C ASP A 362 8.57 -26.37 11.35
N GLU A 363 9.19 -26.81 12.44
CA GLU A 363 9.87 -28.09 12.58
C GLU A 363 10.66 -28.48 11.31
N ALA A 364 11.53 -27.56 10.88
CA ALA A 364 12.22 -27.58 9.58
C ALA A 364 12.99 -28.87 9.26
N HIS A 365 13.36 -29.64 10.28
CA HIS A 365 14.01 -30.94 10.14
C HIS A 365 13.14 -32.00 9.43
N HIS A 366 11.81 -31.82 9.37
CA HIS A 366 10.91 -32.65 8.57
C HIS A 366 10.95 -32.34 7.07
N LEU A 367 11.45 -31.17 6.67
CA LEU A 367 11.35 -30.64 5.30
C LEU A 367 12.72 -30.50 4.63
N MET A 368 13.75 -30.24 5.43
CA MET A 368 15.14 -30.10 5.00
C MET A 368 16.00 -31.13 5.75
N PRO A 369 15.94 -32.41 5.38
CA PRO A 369 16.80 -33.42 5.98
C PRO A 369 18.28 -33.11 5.71
N ALA A 370 19.10 -33.31 6.74
CA ALA A 370 20.51 -32.92 6.82
C ALA A 370 21.44 -33.54 5.75
#